data_AF-A0A6I1NZ63-F1
#
_entry.id   AF-A0A6I1NZ63-F1
#
_cell.length_a   1.000
_cell.length_b   1.000
_cell.length_c   1.000
_cell.angle_alpha   90.00
_cell.angle_beta   90.00
_cell.angle_gamma   90.00
#
_symmetry.space_group_name_H-M   'P 1'
#
loop_
_entity.id
_entity.type
_entity.pdbx_description
1 polymer ?
#
loop_
_entity_poly.entity_id
_entity_poly.type
_entity_poly.pdbx_seq_one_letter_code
_entity_poly.pdbx_strand_id
1 'polypeptide(L)'
;MSDNRPARYLSETDLKRYVPVHVVWEITLACDLKCLHCGSRAGHRRPDELNTRECLEVIDSLAALGTREITLIGGEAYLRKDWTQLIRAIHDHGMYCAIQTGGRNLTPAKMQAAVDAGLNGVGVSLDGLAPLHDAVRNVPGSFDKAVDTLRRAKQSGLAVSVNTQIGAATLPDLPALMDTIIELGATHWQIQLTVAMGNAVDHPELLLQPSQLLEVMPLLARLYREGVDRGLLMNVGNNIGYYGPYEHLWRGFGDERVHWSGCAAGQTVLALEADGTVKGCPSLATVGFSGGNVRNMNLHDIWHYSEGMHFGRLRGVEDLWGYCRSCYYNDVCRGGCTWTSHSLLGKPGNNPYCHYRALDLEKQGLRERIVKIEDAPQASFAVGRFDLITERIDTGEKVSSVSDSGQVIKLAWANQGQKSPDEGRIPVQLALCRGCLQYIYPHESTCPHCQADVAAAEAEHQANRTRQQAIMNTLTGLLGIAPSTLM
;
A
#
# COMPACT_ATOMS: atom_id res chain seq x y z
N MET A 1 27.83 2.71 -16.84
CA MET A 1 27.15 1.46 -16.45
C MET A 1 25.71 1.85 -16.19
N SER A 2 24.79 1.55 -17.11
CA SER A 2 23.38 1.85 -16.88
C SER A 2 22.91 1.02 -15.71
N ASP A 3 22.65 1.70 -14.62
CA ASP A 3 22.21 1.11 -13.37
C ASP A 3 20.82 0.49 -13.58
N ASN A 4 20.77 -0.84 -13.75
CA ASN A 4 19.58 -1.59 -14.15
C ASN A 4 18.58 -1.77 -12.99
N ARG A 5 18.59 -0.84 -12.01
CA ARG A 5 17.73 -0.87 -10.82
C ARG A 5 16.32 -0.37 -11.16
N PRO A 6 15.26 -0.95 -10.54
CA PRO A 6 13.90 -0.46 -10.72
C PRO A 6 13.77 1.03 -10.36
N ALA A 7 12.87 1.77 -11.02
CA ALA A 7 12.65 3.20 -10.78
C ALA A 7 12.34 3.52 -9.30
N ARG A 8 11.59 2.63 -8.63
CA ARG A 8 11.23 2.75 -7.21
C ARG A 8 12.26 2.17 -6.23
N TYR A 9 13.43 1.74 -6.70
CA TYR A 9 14.49 1.26 -5.82
C TYR A 9 14.92 2.38 -4.87
N LEU A 10 14.91 2.10 -3.57
CA LEU A 10 15.32 3.03 -2.52
C LEU A 10 16.76 2.74 -2.11
N SER A 11 17.62 3.74 -2.22
CA SER A 11 18.96 3.72 -1.65
C SER A 11 18.97 4.26 -0.22
N GLU A 12 20.03 3.98 0.54
CA GLU A 12 20.24 4.64 1.85
C GLU A 12 20.28 6.16 1.73
N THR A 13 20.80 6.70 0.62
CA THR A 13 20.81 8.14 0.36
C THR A 13 19.40 8.69 0.22
N ASP A 14 18.50 7.97 -0.46
CA ASP A 14 17.10 8.39 -0.60
C ASP A 14 16.41 8.46 0.76
N LEU A 15 16.67 7.47 1.63
CA LEU A 15 16.13 7.43 2.98
C LEU A 15 16.70 8.56 3.85
N LYS A 16 18.02 8.80 3.82
CA LYS A 16 18.67 9.86 4.61
C LYS A 16 18.28 11.26 4.17
N ARG A 17 18.04 11.48 2.88
CA ARG A 17 17.71 12.81 2.35
C ARG A 17 16.21 13.06 2.17
N TYR A 18 15.38 12.08 2.50
CA TYR A 18 13.95 12.10 2.22
C TYR A 18 13.68 12.43 0.74
N VAL A 19 14.21 11.64 -0.19
CA VAL A 19 13.95 11.86 -1.62
C VAL A 19 12.55 11.30 -1.95
N PRO A 20 11.61 12.10 -2.50
CA PRO A 20 10.28 11.61 -2.90
C PRO A 20 10.38 10.80 -4.20
N VAL A 21 10.94 9.60 -4.11
CA VAL A 21 11.22 8.69 -5.22
C VAL A 21 9.94 8.34 -5.99
N HIS A 22 8.83 8.12 -5.28
CA HIS A 22 7.54 7.78 -5.88
C HIS A 22 6.48 8.84 -5.55
N VAL A 23 5.85 9.38 -6.59
CA VAL A 23 4.77 10.37 -6.48
C VAL A 23 3.48 9.79 -7.03
N VAL A 24 2.37 9.99 -6.33
CA VAL A 24 1.04 9.65 -6.83
C VAL A 24 0.20 10.91 -6.97
N TRP A 25 -0.31 11.20 -8.17
CA TRP A 25 -0.96 12.48 -8.45
C TRP A 25 -2.37 12.28 -9.00
N GLU A 26 -3.38 12.66 -8.21
CA GLU A 26 -4.76 12.87 -8.69
C GLU A 26 -4.79 14.14 -9.53
N ILE A 27 -4.79 14.02 -10.86
CA ILE A 27 -4.79 15.19 -11.77
C ILE A 27 -6.18 15.74 -12.06
N THR A 28 -7.22 14.99 -11.69
CA THR A 28 -8.63 15.39 -11.75
C THR A 28 -9.47 14.55 -10.80
N LEU A 29 -10.55 15.10 -10.27
CA LEU A 29 -11.55 14.34 -9.51
C LEU A 29 -12.67 13.76 -10.41
N ALA A 30 -12.67 14.11 -11.71
CA ALA A 30 -13.64 13.58 -12.65
C ALA A 30 -13.50 12.05 -12.80
N CYS A 31 -14.60 11.32 -12.70
CA CYS A 31 -14.64 9.85 -12.77
C CYS A 31 -15.90 9.37 -13.50
N ASP A 32 -15.76 8.31 -14.30
CA ASP A 32 -16.88 7.65 -14.99
C ASP A 32 -17.29 6.30 -14.37
N LEU A 33 -16.72 6.00 -13.20
CA LEU A 33 -17.13 4.94 -12.28
C LEU A 33 -17.82 5.53 -11.03
N LYS A 34 -18.42 4.65 -10.21
CA LYS A 34 -19.19 5.04 -9.01
C LYS A 34 -18.90 4.12 -7.82
N CYS A 35 -17.64 3.75 -7.65
CA CYS A 35 -17.24 2.68 -6.73
C CYS A 35 -17.70 2.95 -5.28
N LEU A 36 -18.27 1.92 -4.66
CA LEU A 36 -18.75 1.95 -3.27
C LEU A 36 -17.59 2.08 -2.27
N HIS A 37 -16.37 1.73 -2.68
CA HIS A 37 -15.15 1.83 -1.85
C HIS A 37 -14.29 3.07 -2.15
N CYS A 38 -14.75 3.99 -3.02
CA CYS A 38 -13.94 5.11 -3.48
C CYS A 38 -13.54 6.07 -2.35
N GLY A 39 -12.24 6.08 -2.00
CA GLY A 39 -11.69 6.95 -0.96
C GLY A 39 -11.78 8.45 -1.27
N SER A 40 -11.62 8.86 -2.52
CA SER A 40 -11.70 10.26 -2.94
C SER A 40 -13.12 10.75 -3.19
N ARG A 41 -14.13 9.89 -3.10
CA ARG A 41 -15.52 10.17 -3.54
C ARG A 41 -15.56 10.79 -4.95
N ALA A 42 -14.75 10.25 -5.85
CA ALA A 42 -14.58 10.81 -7.19
C ALA A 42 -15.86 10.73 -8.02
N GLY A 43 -16.01 11.68 -8.96
CA GLY A 43 -17.19 11.79 -9.81
C GLY A 43 -17.14 13.03 -10.67
N HIS A 44 -17.52 14.18 -10.10
CA HIS A 44 -17.41 15.46 -10.82
C HIS A 44 -16.00 16.04 -10.70
N ARG A 45 -15.60 16.75 -11.75
CA ARG A 45 -14.38 17.56 -11.75
C ARG A 45 -14.39 18.54 -10.57
N ARG A 46 -13.26 18.70 -9.88
CA ARG A 46 -13.13 19.71 -8.83
C ARG A 46 -13.14 21.12 -9.47
N PRO A 47 -13.77 22.14 -8.87
CA PRO A 47 -13.80 23.48 -9.47
C PRO A 47 -12.41 24.09 -9.66
N ASP A 48 -11.52 23.93 -8.67
CA ASP A 48 -10.23 24.62 -8.59
C ASP A 48 -9.03 23.75 -8.98
N GLU A 49 -9.22 22.79 -9.88
CA GLU A 49 -8.12 21.95 -10.39
C GLU A 49 -7.01 22.81 -11.03
N LEU A 50 -5.76 22.37 -10.89
CA LEU A 50 -4.61 22.97 -11.53
C LEU A 50 -4.80 23.03 -13.04
N ASN A 51 -4.45 24.17 -13.62
CA ASN A 51 -4.38 24.31 -15.07
C ASN A 51 -3.11 23.65 -15.62
N THR A 52 -3.03 23.49 -16.94
CA THR A 52 -1.90 22.81 -17.60
C THR A 52 -0.54 23.41 -17.24
N ARG A 53 -0.43 24.75 -17.21
CA ARG A 53 0.84 25.42 -16.89
C ARG A 53 1.28 25.10 -15.47
N GLU A 54 0.37 25.19 -14.51
CA GLU A 54 0.64 24.85 -13.11
C GLU A 54 1.06 23.37 -12.98
N CYS A 55 0.42 22.46 -13.72
CA CYS A 55 0.83 21.06 -13.72
C CYS A 55 2.27 20.88 -14.24
N LEU A 56 2.66 21.58 -15.31
CA LEU A 56 4.03 21.48 -15.84
C LEU A 56 5.06 22.02 -14.83
N GLU A 57 4.78 23.15 -14.18
CA GLU A 57 5.62 23.73 -13.12
C GLU A 57 5.79 22.77 -11.92
N VAL A 58 4.73 22.01 -11.58
CA VAL A 58 4.81 20.94 -10.56
C VAL A 58 5.71 19.79 -11.01
N ILE A 59 5.64 19.36 -12.27
CA ILE A 59 6.50 18.28 -12.81
C ILE A 59 7.97 18.71 -12.75
N ASP A 60 8.27 19.95 -13.15
CA ASP A 60 9.63 20.52 -13.05
C ASP A 60 10.14 20.49 -11.60
N SER A 61 9.27 20.86 -10.66
CA SER A 61 9.59 20.87 -9.23
C SER A 61 9.82 19.46 -8.67
N LEU A 62 9.05 18.47 -9.10
CA LEU A 62 9.22 17.06 -8.70
C LEU A 62 10.53 16.48 -9.25
N ALA A 63 10.85 16.77 -10.51
CA ALA A 63 12.13 16.38 -11.10
C ALA A 63 13.31 16.98 -10.30
N ALA A 64 13.22 18.26 -9.93
CA ALA A 64 14.24 18.94 -9.11
C ALA A 64 14.39 18.33 -7.70
N LEU A 65 13.32 17.75 -7.14
CA LEU A 65 13.36 17.02 -5.87
C LEU A 65 13.93 15.60 -5.99
N GLY A 66 14.24 15.14 -7.21
CA GLY A 66 14.80 13.81 -7.46
C GLY A 66 13.76 12.70 -7.58
N THR A 67 12.50 13.04 -7.86
CA THR A 67 11.46 12.05 -8.17
C THR A 67 11.89 11.18 -9.37
N ARG A 68 11.61 9.88 -9.28
CA ARG A 68 11.94 8.90 -10.33
C ARG A 68 10.71 8.33 -11.01
N GLU A 69 9.59 8.30 -10.31
CA GLU A 69 8.32 7.83 -10.86
C GLU A 69 7.15 8.69 -10.40
N ILE A 70 6.29 9.05 -11.37
CA ILE A 70 4.99 9.66 -11.13
C ILE A 70 3.89 8.70 -11.63
N THR A 71 3.03 8.26 -10.72
CA THR A 71 1.81 7.55 -11.06
C THR A 71 0.64 8.52 -11.12
N LEU A 72 0.13 8.77 -12.33
CA LEU A 72 -1.05 9.59 -12.54
C LEU A 72 -2.32 8.79 -12.23
N ILE A 73 -3.17 9.37 -11.40
CA ILE A 73 -4.49 8.84 -11.06
C ILE A 73 -5.53 9.93 -11.32
N GLY A 74 -6.80 9.64 -11.07
CA GLY A 74 -7.83 10.68 -10.88
C GLY A 74 -8.60 10.41 -9.58
N GLY A 75 -9.93 10.43 -9.52
CA GLY A 75 -10.85 10.26 -10.64
C GLY A 75 -10.43 9.15 -11.60
N GLU A 76 -10.58 9.44 -12.90
CA GLU A 76 -9.93 8.75 -14.00
C GLU A 76 -9.07 9.74 -14.79
N ALA A 77 -7.75 9.53 -14.81
CA ALA A 77 -6.78 10.45 -15.41
C ALA A 77 -7.11 10.82 -16.87
N TYR A 78 -7.62 9.86 -17.65
CA TYR A 78 -7.96 10.04 -19.08
C TYR A 78 -9.17 10.94 -19.34
N LEU A 79 -9.88 11.40 -18.30
CA LEU A 79 -10.98 12.36 -18.41
C LEU A 79 -10.48 13.81 -18.42
N ARG A 80 -9.23 14.04 -18.00
CA ARG A 80 -8.57 15.34 -18.12
C ARG A 80 -8.07 15.54 -19.56
N LYS A 81 -8.33 16.71 -20.15
CA LYS A 81 -8.08 16.97 -21.59
C LYS A 81 -6.60 16.92 -21.99
N ASP A 82 -5.73 17.43 -21.13
CA ASP A 82 -4.28 17.59 -21.33
C ASP A 82 -3.45 16.46 -20.68
N TRP A 83 -4.08 15.34 -20.29
CA TRP A 83 -3.38 14.27 -19.56
C TRP A 83 -2.17 13.68 -20.31
N THR A 84 -2.23 13.57 -21.65
CA THR A 84 -1.08 13.10 -22.46
C THR A 84 0.04 14.13 -22.56
N GLN A 85 -0.25 15.42 -22.40
CA GLN A 85 0.78 16.46 -22.31
C GLN A 85 1.55 16.32 -20.99
N LEU A 86 0.85 15.98 -19.89
CA LEU A 86 1.50 15.70 -18.60
C LEU A 86 2.38 14.46 -18.67
N ILE A 87 1.90 13.37 -19.29
CA ILE A 87 2.72 12.16 -19.52
C ILE A 87 4.02 12.51 -20.26
N ARG A 88 3.92 13.30 -21.33
CA ARG A 88 5.08 13.72 -22.13
C ARG A 88 6.08 14.52 -21.30
N ALA A 89 5.60 15.48 -20.52
CA ALA A 89 6.47 16.27 -19.65
C ALA A 89 7.18 15.41 -18.59
N ILE A 90 6.50 14.42 -17.99
CA ILE A 90 7.12 13.48 -17.03
C ILE A 90 8.22 12.67 -17.73
N HIS A 91 7.92 12.13 -18.90
CA HIS A 91 8.87 11.37 -19.71
C HIS A 91 10.10 12.20 -20.12
N ASP A 92 9.90 13.45 -20.54
CA ASP A 92 10.98 14.34 -21.01
C ASP A 92 11.95 14.73 -19.89
N HIS A 93 11.51 14.66 -18.62
CA HIS A 93 12.37 14.76 -17.43
C HIS A 93 13.10 13.46 -17.07
N GLY A 94 12.92 12.39 -17.85
CA GLY A 94 13.50 11.08 -17.57
C GLY A 94 12.86 10.33 -16.40
N MET A 95 11.68 10.77 -15.95
CA MET A 95 10.90 10.08 -14.92
C MET A 95 10.01 9.01 -15.54
N TYR A 96 9.80 7.90 -14.82
CA TYR A 96 8.78 6.92 -15.19
C TYR A 96 7.38 7.50 -14.99
N CYS A 97 6.51 7.32 -15.97
CA CYS A 97 5.10 7.66 -15.90
C CYS A 97 4.25 6.39 -15.96
N ALA A 98 3.40 6.18 -14.95
CA ALA A 98 2.39 5.12 -14.96
C ALA A 98 1.00 5.71 -14.70
N ILE A 99 -0.06 4.98 -15.03
CA ILE A 99 -1.44 5.33 -14.63
C ILE A 99 -2.08 4.23 -13.79
N GLN A 100 -3.03 4.61 -12.94
CA GLN A 100 -4.00 3.67 -12.35
C GLN A 100 -5.39 4.00 -12.87
N THR A 101 -6.13 2.98 -13.31
CA THR A 101 -7.41 3.20 -14.00
C THR A 101 -8.39 2.04 -13.80
N GLY A 102 -9.69 2.36 -13.82
CA GLY A 102 -10.78 1.40 -14.04
C GLY A 102 -11.07 1.12 -15.51
N GLY A 103 -10.46 1.86 -16.44
CA GLY A 103 -10.41 1.54 -17.87
C GLY A 103 -11.72 1.75 -18.66
N ARG A 104 -12.80 2.22 -18.02
CA ARG A 104 -14.16 2.23 -18.61
C ARG A 104 -14.22 2.90 -19.98
N ASN A 105 -13.67 4.10 -20.10
CA ASN A 105 -13.62 4.89 -21.34
C ASN A 105 -12.19 5.19 -21.80
N LEU A 106 -11.25 4.29 -21.49
CA LEU A 106 -9.89 4.33 -22.03
C LEU A 106 -9.88 3.64 -23.40
N THR A 107 -10.30 4.39 -24.42
CA THR A 107 -10.43 3.90 -25.80
C THR A 107 -9.07 3.55 -26.42
N PRO A 108 -9.03 2.75 -27.51
CA PRO A 108 -7.79 2.48 -28.24
C PRO A 108 -7.03 3.74 -28.65
N ALA A 109 -7.74 4.77 -29.13
CA ALA A 109 -7.12 6.03 -29.52
C ALA A 109 -6.48 6.78 -28.33
N LYS A 110 -7.14 6.77 -27.16
CA LYS A 110 -6.57 7.37 -25.94
C LYS A 110 -5.35 6.58 -25.44
N MET A 111 -5.41 5.25 -25.49
CA MET A 111 -4.28 4.40 -25.13
C MET A 111 -3.08 4.69 -26.04
N GLN A 112 -3.28 4.72 -27.37
CA GLN A 112 -2.22 5.01 -28.32
C GLN A 112 -1.61 6.40 -28.09
N ALA A 113 -2.44 7.42 -27.88
CA ALA A 113 -1.96 8.77 -27.58
C ALA A 113 -1.12 8.84 -26.29
N ALA A 114 -1.39 7.99 -25.31
CA ALA A 114 -0.60 7.89 -24.08
C ALA A 114 0.73 7.17 -24.30
N VAL A 115 0.73 6.10 -25.09
CA VAL A 115 1.95 5.40 -25.54
C VAL A 115 2.85 6.36 -26.31
N ASP A 116 2.29 7.11 -27.26
CA ASP A 116 3.02 8.13 -28.06
C ASP A 116 3.51 9.32 -27.22
N ALA A 117 2.97 9.49 -26.02
CA ALA A 117 3.42 10.47 -25.03
C ALA A 117 4.52 9.94 -24.10
N GLY A 118 4.85 8.64 -24.14
CA GLY A 118 5.90 8.05 -23.30
C GLY A 118 5.39 7.38 -22.03
N LEU A 119 4.11 6.98 -21.97
CA LEU A 119 3.58 6.19 -20.85
C LEU A 119 4.34 4.87 -20.72
N ASN A 120 4.81 4.53 -19.51
CA ASN A 120 5.56 3.29 -19.26
C ASN A 120 4.68 2.13 -18.82
N GLY A 121 3.59 2.40 -18.08
CA GLY A 121 2.76 1.33 -17.54
C GLY A 121 1.34 1.73 -17.15
N VAL A 122 0.49 0.70 -17.07
CA VAL A 122 -0.93 0.82 -16.72
C VAL A 122 -1.24 -0.21 -15.63
N GLY A 123 -1.69 0.28 -14.48
CA GLY A 123 -2.37 -0.52 -13.49
C GLY A 123 -3.87 -0.48 -13.71
N VAL A 124 -4.47 -1.64 -13.93
CA VAL A 124 -5.92 -1.78 -14.08
C VAL A 124 -6.48 -2.35 -12.80
N SER A 125 -7.51 -1.70 -12.27
CA SER A 125 -8.10 -2.19 -11.03
C SER A 125 -9.09 -3.34 -11.29
N LEU A 126 -8.94 -4.45 -10.58
CA LEU A 126 -9.86 -5.60 -10.57
C LEU A 126 -10.10 -6.04 -9.11
N ASP A 127 -11.32 -5.86 -8.59
CA ASP A 127 -11.64 -6.06 -7.16
C ASP A 127 -12.31 -7.42 -6.84
N GLY A 128 -12.28 -8.35 -7.78
CA GLY A 128 -12.96 -9.64 -7.73
C GLY A 128 -13.23 -10.16 -9.14
N LEU A 129 -13.91 -11.30 -9.24
CA LEU A 129 -14.51 -11.76 -10.50
C LEU A 129 -15.68 -10.85 -10.88
N ALA A 130 -16.16 -10.98 -12.13
CA ALA A 130 -17.14 -10.06 -12.71
C ALA A 130 -18.34 -9.69 -11.80
N PRO A 131 -19.03 -10.64 -11.13
CA PRO A 131 -20.17 -10.29 -10.28
C PRO A 131 -19.79 -9.38 -9.10
N LEU A 132 -18.71 -9.71 -8.39
CA LEU A 132 -18.25 -8.91 -7.25
C LEU A 132 -17.68 -7.57 -7.73
N HIS A 133 -16.85 -7.59 -8.77
CA HIS A 133 -16.23 -6.41 -9.34
C HIS A 133 -17.26 -5.36 -9.75
N ASP A 134 -18.26 -5.74 -10.56
CA ASP A 134 -19.30 -4.82 -11.01
C ASP A 134 -20.15 -4.28 -9.86
N ALA A 135 -20.42 -5.12 -8.86
CA ALA A 135 -21.16 -4.72 -7.65
C ALA A 135 -20.38 -3.66 -6.85
N VAL A 136 -19.10 -3.91 -6.52
CA VAL A 136 -18.32 -2.96 -5.70
C VAL A 136 -17.94 -1.69 -6.46
N ARG A 137 -17.80 -1.76 -7.79
CA ARG A 137 -17.59 -0.58 -8.64
C ARG A 137 -18.88 0.15 -9.01
N ASN A 138 -20.02 -0.46 -8.69
CA ASN A 138 -21.37 0.06 -8.91
C ASN A 138 -21.64 0.43 -10.38
N VAL A 139 -21.08 -0.37 -11.29
CA VAL A 139 -21.16 -0.16 -12.74
C VAL A 139 -21.22 -1.51 -13.44
N PRO A 140 -22.36 -1.89 -14.03
CA PRO A 140 -22.44 -3.12 -14.84
C PRO A 140 -21.49 -3.08 -16.04
N GLY A 141 -20.81 -4.20 -16.30
CA GLY A 141 -19.83 -4.39 -17.37
C GLY A 141 -18.48 -3.73 -17.10
N SER A 142 -18.22 -3.25 -15.89
CA SER A 142 -16.93 -2.62 -15.54
C SER A 142 -15.77 -3.61 -15.56
N PHE A 143 -16.01 -4.87 -15.17
CA PHE A 143 -15.02 -5.94 -15.23
C PHE A 143 -14.54 -6.18 -16.66
N ASP A 144 -15.47 -6.30 -17.61
CA ASP A 144 -15.13 -6.53 -19.02
C ASP A 144 -14.33 -5.37 -19.60
N LYS A 145 -14.67 -4.12 -19.24
CA LYS A 145 -13.91 -2.93 -19.65
C LYS A 145 -12.50 -2.89 -19.07
N ALA A 146 -12.34 -3.30 -17.81
CA ALA A 146 -11.05 -3.40 -17.16
C ALA A 146 -10.17 -4.46 -17.85
N VAL A 147 -10.71 -5.68 -18.07
CA VAL A 147 -10.02 -6.78 -18.75
C VAL A 147 -9.61 -6.39 -20.17
N ASP A 148 -10.51 -5.77 -20.94
CA ASP A 148 -10.27 -5.27 -22.29
C ASP A 148 -9.18 -4.18 -22.32
N THR A 149 -9.15 -3.30 -21.33
CA THR A 149 -8.09 -2.29 -21.15
C THR A 149 -6.73 -2.94 -20.88
N LEU A 150 -6.68 -3.95 -20.02
CA LEU A 150 -5.45 -4.66 -19.68
C LEU A 150 -4.85 -5.36 -20.92
N ARG A 151 -5.70 -6.03 -21.72
CA ARG A 151 -5.28 -6.67 -22.99
C ARG A 151 -4.69 -5.66 -23.96
N ARG A 152 -5.34 -4.51 -24.16
CA ARG A 152 -4.82 -3.45 -25.03
C ARG A 152 -3.49 -2.89 -24.53
N ALA A 153 -3.39 -2.57 -23.25
CA ALA A 153 -2.16 -2.04 -22.66
C ALA A 153 -0.98 -3.01 -22.90
N LYS A 154 -1.21 -4.32 -22.70
CA LYS A 154 -0.22 -5.36 -22.99
C LYS A 154 0.16 -5.40 -24.47
N GLN A 155 -0.81 -5.36 -25.38
CA GLN A 155 -0.57 -5.36 -26.83
C GLN A 155 0.20 -4.12 -27.30
N SER A 156 0.01 -2.98 -26.65
CA SER A 156 0.76 -1.74 -26.89
C SER A 156 2.17 -1.73 -26.28
N GLY A 157 2.61 -2.82 -25.65
CA GLY A 157 3.96 -2.96 -25.08
C GLY A 157 4.14 -2.29 -23.71
N LEU A 158 3.06 -1.87 -23.04
CA LEU A 158 3.13 -1.25 -21.72
C LEU A 158 3.38 -2.30 -20.63
N ALA A 159 4.06 -1.89 -19.56
CA ALA A 159 4.08 -2.65 -18.32
C ALA A 159 2.66 -2.69 -17.74
N VAL A 160 2.17 -3.88 -17.45
CA VAL A 160 0.79 -4.10 -16.99
C VAL A 160 0.77 -4.68 -15.58
N SER A 161 0.00 -4.02 -14.71
CA SER A 161 -0.28 -4.50 -13.37
C SER A 161 -1.79 -4.54 -13.10
N VAL A 162 -2.18 -5.30 -12.09
CA VAL A 162 -3.54 -5.30 -11.56
C VAL A 162 -3.54 -4.80 -10.13
N ASN A 163 -4.55 -4.01 -9.78
CA ASN A 163 -4.74 -3.48 -8.42
C ASN A 163 -6.07 -4.00 -7.85
N THR A 164 -6.04 -4.58 -6.66
CA THR A 164 -7.23 -5.19 -6.01
C THR A 164 -7.42 -4.62 -4.61
N GLN A 165 -8.62 -4.09 -4.33
CA GLN A 165 -9.07 -3.84 -2.96
C GLN A 165 -9.65 -5.14 -2.36
N ILE A 166 -9.15 -5.55 -1.20
CA ILE A 166 -9.74 -6.64 -0.43
C ILE A 166 -10.77 -6.05 0.55
N GLY A 167 -12.04 -6.35 0.29
CA GLY A 167 -13.13 -6.19 1.24
C GLY A 167 -13.59 -7.53 1.84
N ALA A 168 -14.67 -7.48 2.62
CA ALA A 168 -15.22 -8.65 3.34
C ALA A 168 -15.59 -9.83 2.41
N ALA A 169 -15.99 -9.55 1.16
CA ALA A 169 -16.42 -10.54 0.18
C ALA A 169 -15.33 -10.95 -0.83
N THR A 170 -14.15 -10.35 -0.80
CA THR A 170 -13.14 -10.52 -1.88
C THR A 170 -12.37 -11.83 -1.80
N LEU A 171 -12.17 -12.38 -0.61
CA LEU A 171 -11.27 -13.53 -0.39
C LEU A 171 -11.59 -14.75 -1.29
N PRO A 172 -12.85 -15.19 -1.45
CA PRO A 172 -13.17 -16.35 -2.29
C PRO A 172 -12.77 -16.18 -3.76
N ASP A 173 -12.76 -14.94 -4.26
CA ASP A 173 -12.44 -14.63 -5.66
C ASP A 173 -10.92 -14.61 -5.93
N LEU A 174 -10.09 -14.36 -4.91
CA LEU A 174 -8.65 -14.10 -5.10
C LEU A 174 -7.90 -15.20 -5.88
N PRO A 175 -8.11 -16.51 -5.64
CA PRO A 175 -7.41 -17.56 -6.40
C PRO A 175 -7.76 -17.52 -7.90
N ALA A 176 -9.04 -17.48 -8.25
CA ALA A 176 -9.48 -17.43 -9.65
C ALA A 176 -9.17 -16.08 -10.32
N LEU A 177 -9.16 -15.00 -9.54
CA LEU A 177 -8.70 -13.71 -10.00
C LEU A 177 -7.20 -13.74 -10.34
N MET A 178 -6.37 -14.40 -9.54
CA MET A 178 -4.94 -14.60 -9.86
C MET A 178 -4.76 -15.32 -11.19
N ASP A 179 -5.53 -16.38 -11.45
CA ASP A 179 -5.51 -17.09 -12.73
C ASP A 179 -5.84 -16.13 -13.89
N THR A 180 -6.90 -15.34 -13.74
CA THR A 180 -7.31 -14.33 -14.73
C THR A 180 -6.19 -13.30 -14.96
N ILE A 181 -5.54 -12.82 -13.91
CA ILE A 181 -4.45 -11.82 -14.00
C ILE A 181 -3.27 -12.38 -14.81
N ILE A 182 -2.89 -13.63 -14.54
CA ILE A 182 -1.79 -14.32 -15.23
C ILE A 182 -2.14 -14.53 -16.71
N GLU A 183 -3.35 -15.01 -17.01
CA GLU A 183 -3.82 -15.21 -18.38
C GLU A 183 -3.83 -13.92 -19.21
N LEU A 184 -4.10 -12.77 -18.56
CA LEU A 184 -4.07 -11.46 -19.20
C LEU A 184 -2.65 -10.91 -19.39
N GLY A 185 -1.62 -11.62 -18.93
CA GLY A 185 -0.22 -11.28 -19.14
C GLY A 185 0.31 -10.16 -18.24
N ALA A 186 -0.40 -9.87 -17.13
CA ALA A 186 0.07 -9.00 -16.07
C ALA A 186 1.20 -9.69 -15.29
N THR A 187 2.24 -8.93 -14.95
CA THR A 187 3.41 -9.45 -14.22
C THR A 187 3.46 -8.97 -12.78
N HIS A 188 2.59 -8.02 -12.42
CA HIS A 188 2.51 -7.45 -11.09
C HIS A 188 1.06 -7.39 -10.62
N TRP A 189 0.82 -7.76 -9.36
CA TRP A 189 -0.49 -7.70 -8.73
C TRP A 189 -0.41 -6.98 -7.38
N GLN A 190 -0.87 -5.74 -7.33
CA GLN A 190 -0.94 -4.99 -6.08
C GLN A 190 -2.26 -5.29 -5.36
N ILE A 191 -2.15 -5.67 -4.08
CA ILE A 191 -3.31 -5.95 -3.24
C ILE A 191 -3.29 -5.09 -1.99
N GLN A 192 -4.43 -4.56 -1.57
CA GLN A 192 -4.55 -3.69 -0.39
C GLN A 192 -5.91 -3.84 0.28
N LEU A 193 -6.01 -3.58 1.59
CA LEU A 193 -7.31 -3.61 2.28
C LEU A 193 -8.18 -2.41 1.89
N THR A 194 -9.48 -2.63 1.75
CA THR A 194 -10.47 -1.56 1.79
C THR A 194 -10.45 -0.91 3.17
N VAL A 195 -10.37 0.42 3.22
CA VAL A 195 -10.33 1.19 4.48
C VAL A 195 -11.55 2.08 4.56
N ALA A 196 -12.02 2.33 5.80
CA ALA A 196 -13.11 3.21 6.14
C ALA A 196 -12.86 4.69 5.80
N MET A 197 -12.85 5.03 4.51
CA MET A 197 -12.68 6.39 4.01
C MET A 197 -13.51 6.60 2.74
N GLY A 198 -13.98 7.82 2.52
CA GLY A 198 -14.81 8.17 1.37
C GLY A 198 -16.11 7.36 1.36
N ASN A 199 -16.47 6.80 0.20
CA ASN A 199 -17.69 6.02 0.05
C ASN A 199 -17.67 4.74 0.91
N ALA A 200 -16.50 4.17 1.22
CA ALA A 200 -16.42 2.93 2.01
C ALA A 200 -16.95 3.10 3.45
N VAL A 201 -16.99 4.33 3.96
CA VAL A 201 -17.60 4.62 5.26
C VAL A 201 -19.11 4.38 5.20
N ASP A 202 -19.75 4.69 4.08
CA ASP A 202 -21.19 4.54 3.86
C ASP A 202 -21.58 3.05 3.68
N HIS A 203 -20.58 2.20 3.46
CA HIS A 203 -20.70 0.77 3.16
C HIS A 203 -19.83 -0.09 4.09
N PRO A 204 -20.10 -0.09 5.42
CA PRO A 204 -19.28 -0.82 6.39
C PRO A 204 -19.24 -2.34 6.15
N GLU A 205 -20.22 -2.90 5.44
CA GLU A 205 -20.25 -4.29 4.99
C GLU A 205 -19.10 -4.65 4.04
N LEU A 206 -18.45 -3.67 3.39
CA LEU A 206 -17.28 -3.88 2.55
C LEU A 206 -16.00 -4.07 3.36
N LEU A 207 -15.98 -3.66 4.62
CA LEU A 207 -14.76 -3.63 5.43
C LEU A 207 -14.49 -5.00 6.05
N LEU A 208 -13.25 -5.46 5.93
CA LEU A 208 -12.78 -6.62 6.70
C LEU A 208 -12.76 -6.31 8.19
N GLN A 209 -13.03 -7.31 9.01
CA GLN A 209 -12.79 -7.24 10.45
C GLN A 209 -11.30 -7.54 10.75
N PRO A 210 -10.69 -6.89 11.77
CA PRO A 210 -9.30 -7.16 12.15
C PRO A 210 -8.99 -8.65 12.41
N SER A 211 -9.92 -9.37 13.03
CA SER A 211 -9.81 -10.81 13.29
C SER A 211 -9.69 -11.67 12.02
N GLN A 212 -10.24 -11.21 10.89
CA GLN A 212 -10.17 -11.95 9.62
C GLN A 212 -8.76 -11.96 9.02
N LEU A 213 -7.81 -11.20 9.57
CA LEU A 213 -6.40 -11.32 9.16
C LEU A 213 -5.83 -12.73 9.41
N LEU A 214 -6.38 -13.47 10.37
CA LEU A 214 -5.98 -14.86 10.61
C LEU A 214 -6.28 -15.78 9.41
N GLU A 215 -7.28 -15.42 8.58
CA GLU A 215 -7.63 -16.14 7.35
C GLU A 215 -7.00 -15.51 6.11
N VAL A 216 -6.98 -14.17 6.03
CA VAL A 216 -6.41 -13.43 4.89
C VAL A 216 -4.93 -13.73 4.72
N MET A 217 -4.15 -13.70 5.80
CA MET A 217 -2.70 -13.70 5.71
C MET A 217 -2.12 -15.03 5.21
N PRO A 218 -2.58 -16.22 5.67
CA PRO A 218 -2.20 -17.50 5.07
C PRO A 218 -2.61 -17.63 3.60
N LEU A 219 -3.80 -17.15 3.22
CA LEU A 219 -4.26 -17.17 1.83
C LEU A 219 -3.33 -16.34 0.93
N LEU A 220 -3.00 -15.11 1.33
CA LEU A 220 -2.08 -14.26 0.59
C LEU A 220 -0.67 -14.85 0.53
N ALA A 221 -0.19 -15.47 1.60
CA ALA A 221 1.12 -16.15 1.59
C ALA A 221 1.18 -17.31 0.58
N ARG A 222 0.09 -18.08 0.46
CA ARG A 222 -0.04 -19.12 -0.57
C ARG A 222 -0.04 -18.52 -1.98
N LEU A 223 -0.91 -17.53 -2.24
CA LEU A 223 -1.02 -16.87 -3.54
C LEU A 223 0.28 -16.16 -3.95
N TYR A 224 1.03 -15.62 -2.99
CA TYR A 224 2.35 -15.03 -3.26
C TYR A 224 3.30 -16.06 -3.88
N ARG A 225 3.41 -17.24 -3.26
CA ARG A 225 4.30 -18.31 -3.72
C ARG A 225 3.86 -18.85 -5.08
N GLU A 226 2.58 -19.20 -5.21
CA GLU A 226 1.99 -19.67 -6.47
C GLU A 226 2.14 -18.64 -7.59
N GLY A 227 1.98 -17.35 -7.28
CA GLY A 227 2.18 -16.25 -8.21
C GLY A 227 3.63 -16.16 -8.70
N VAL A 228 4.60 -16.16 -7.79
CA VAL A 228 6.04 -16.12 -8.13
C VAL A 228 6.43 -17.29 -9.03
N ASP A 229 5.99 -18.51 -8.70
CA ASP A 229 6.24 -19.73 -9.49
C ASP A 229 5.66 -19.63 -10.92
N ARG A 230 4.65 -18.76 -11.11
CA ARG A 230 3.95 -18.53 -12.38
C ARG A 230 4.32 -17.20 -13.03
N GLY A 231 5.34 -16.49 -12.54
CA GLY A 231 5.82 -15.23 -13.11
C GLY A 231 4.98 -14.00 -12.77
N LEU A 232 4.14 -14.06 -11.74
CA LEU A 232 3.36 -12.96 -11.20
C LEU A 232 3.91 -12.50 -9.85
N LEU A 233 4.42 -11.28 -9.78
CA LEU A 233 4.87 -10.69 -8.53
C LEU A 233 3.71 -9.99 -7.81
N MET A 234 3.24 -10.57 -6.72
CA MET A 234 2.27 -9.91 -5.85
C MET A 234 2.94 -8.88 -4.95
N ASN A 235 2.47 -7.63 -4.99
CA ASN A 235 2.87 -6.55 -4.10
C ASN A 235 1.79 -6.32 -3.03
N VAL A 236 2.11 -6.69 -1.80
CA VAL A 236 1.23 -6.50 -0.65
C VAL A 236 1.32 -5.05 -0.17
N GLY A 237 0.20 -4.35 -0.23
CA GLY A 237 0.08 -2.94 0.09
C GLY A 237 0.53 -2.59 1.51
N ASN A 238 0.81 -1.31 1.71
CA ASN A 238 1.31 -0.77 2.98
C ASN A 238 0.29 -0.89 4.13
N ASN A 239 -0.93 -1.38 3.90
CA ASN A 239 -1.97 -1.59 4.91
C ASN A 239 -2.29 -3.06 5.23
N ILE A 240 -1.54 -4.02 4.67
CA ILE A 240 -1.67 -5.46 4.94
C ILE A 240 -0.40 -5.95 5.64
N GLY A 241 -0.50 -6.95 6.52
CA GLY A 241 0.67 -7.69 7.04
C GLY A 241 1.05 -7.35 8.48
N TYR A 242 2.33 -6.99 8.66
CA TYR A 242 2.99 -6.63 9.93
C TYR A 242 3.33 -7.83 10.83
N TYR A 243 4.61 -8.22 10.78
CA TYR A 243 5.36 -9.06 11.75
C TYR A 243 4.74 -10.40 12.18
N GLY A 244 3.68 -10.85 11.52
CA GLY A 244 3.28 -12.25 11.54
C GLY A 244 4.27 -13.12 10.73
N PRO A 245 4.09 -14.45 10.74
CA PRO A 245 5.04 -15.42 10.18
C PRO A 245 5.24 -15.35 8.67
N TYR A 246 4.50 -14.48 7.96
CA TYR A 246 4.52 -14.37 6.50
C TYR A 246 5.14 -13.06 5.99
N GLU A 247 5.45 -12.09 6.87
CA GLU A 247 5.89 -10.75 6.47
C GLU A 247 7.19 -10.77 5.63
N HIS A 248 8.05 -11.77 5.86
CA HIS A 248 9.32 -11.97 5.14
C HIS A 248 9.14 -12.30 3.65
N LEU A 249 7.94 -12.73 3.22
CA LEU A 249 7.70 -13.13 1.85
C LEU A 249 7.67 -11.93 0.88
N TRP A 250 6.94 -10.86 1.22
CA TRP A 250 6.56 -9.85 0.22
C TRP A 250 7.24 -8.49 0.35
N ARG A 251 7.71 -8.07 1.53
CA ARG A 251 8.22 -6.68 1.70
C ARG A 251 9.53 -6.43 0.96
N GLY A 252 10.43 -7.41 0.99
CA GLY A 252 11.70 -7.38 0.27
C GLY A 252 11.67 -8.02 -1.11
N PHE A 253 10.50 -8.46 -1.59
CA PHE A 253 10.39 -9.27 -2.82
C PHE A 253 11.37 -10.46 -2.82
N GLY A 254 11.41 -11.21 -1.72
CA GLY A 254 12.36 -12.31 -1.51
C GLY A 254 13.59 -11.96 -0.66
N ASP A 255 13.91 -10.67 -0.44
CA ASP A 255 14.91 -10.28 0.55
C ASP A 255 14.33 -10.30 1.97
N GLU A 256 14.59 -11.38 2.70
CA GLU A 256 14.13 -11.60 4.08
C GLU A 256 14.69 -10.56 5.09
N ARG A 257 15.63 -9.70 4.71
CA ARG A 257 16.12 -8.62 5.59
C ARG A 257 15.20 -7.41 5.57
N VAL A 258 14.35 -7.31 4.57
CA VAL A 258 13.44 -6.17 4.39
C VAL A 258 12.09 -6.52 4.98
N HIS A 259 11.67 -5.70 5.93
CA HIS A 259 10.39 -5.78 6.59
C HIS A 259 9.75 -4.40 6.64
N TRP A 260 8.49 -4.34 7.10
CA TRP A 260 7.91 -3.05 7.46
C TRP A 260 8.80 -2.33 8.48
N SER A 261 9.06 -1.05 8.25
CA SER A 261 9.93 -0.23 9.13
C SER A 261 9.34 1.15 9.39
N GLY A 262 8.02 1.26 9.26
CA GLY A 262 7.28 2.51 9.38
C GLY A 262 6.74 3.05 8.06
N CYS A 263 5.88 4.05 8.18
CA CYS A 263 5.14 4.63 7.07
C CYS A 263 6.05 5.49 6.17
N ALA A 264 6.21 5.12 4.90
CA ALA A 264 7.03 5.87 3.92
C ALA A 264 6.45 7.24 3.50
N ALA A 265 5.23 7.54 3.92
CA ALA A 265 4.53 8.77 3.56
C ALA A 265 5.26 10.01 4.10
N GLY A 266 5.54 10.95 3.21
CA GLY A 266 6.35 12.12 3.54
C GLY A 266 7.83 11.80 3.76
N GLN A 267 8.30 10.58 3.48
CA GLN A 267 9.72 10.21 3.58
C GLN A 267 10.30 9.91 2.21
N THR A 268 9.67 8.99 1.48
CA THR A 268 10.05 8.61 0.10
C THR A 268 8.86 8.58 -0.85
N VAL A 269 7.67 8.86 -0.32
CA VAL A 269 6.41 8.97 -1.06
C VAL A 269 5.84 10.36 -0.87
N LEU A 270 5.34 10.94 -1.97
CA LEU A 270 4.61 12.19 -2.02
C LEU A 270 3.32 11.98 -2.81
N ALA A 271 2.28 12.76 -2.51
CA ALA A 271 1.07 12.78 -3.29
C ALA A 271 0.56 14.20 -3.54
N LEU A 272 -0.17 14.36 -4.63
CA LEU A 272 -0.85 15.61 -4.96
C LEU A 272 -2.32 15.34 -5.29
N GLU A 273 -3.17 16.25 -4.85
CA GLU A 273 -4.57 16.34 -5.29
C GLU A 273 -4.71 17.27 -6.50
N ALA A 274 -5.86 17.21 -7.16
CA ALA A 274 -6.06 17.89 -8.44
C ALA A 274 -6.00 19.42 -8.33
N ASP A 275 -6.23 20.00 -7.16
CA ASP A 275 -6.12 21.43 -6.87
C ASP A 275 -4.72 21.89 -6.45
N GLY A 276 -3.74 20.98 -6.43
CA GLY A 276 -2.37 21.27 -6.03
C GLY A 276 -2.08 21.11 -4.54
N THR A 277 -3.03 20.58 -3.76
CA THR A 277 -2.78 20.20 -2.36
C THR A 277 -1.79 19.04 -2.30
N VAL A 278 -0.76 19.15 -1.46
CA VAL A 278 0.31 18.15 -1.31
C VAL A 278 0.09 17.34 -0.04
N LYS A 279 0.32 16.03 -0.09
CA LYS A 279 0.22 15.09 1.04
C LYS A 279 1.39 14.12 1.04
N GLY A 280 1.64 13.45 2.17
CA GLY A 280 2.63 12.38 2.26
C GLY A 280 2.24 11.07 1.56
N CYS A 281 0.96 10.86 1.27
CA CYS A 281 0.44 9.65 0.66
C CYS A 281 -0.91 9.95 0.00
N PRO A 282 -1.22 9.36 -1.16
CA PRO A 282 -2.48 9.65 -1.87
C PRO A 282 -3.70 9.28 -1.04
N SER A 283 -3.59 8.24 -0.22
CA SER A 283 -4.69 7.72 0.59
C SER A 283 -4.93 8.48 1.90
N LEU A 284 -3.99 9.31 2.36
CA LEU A 284 -4.22 10.07 3.60
C LEU A 284 -5.36 11.08 3.42
N ALA A 285 -6.15 11.24 4.48
CA ALA A 285 -7.19 12.27 4.55
C ALA A 285 -6.57 13.65 4.32
N THR A 286 -7.22 14.49 3.52
CA THR A 286 -6.76 15.87 3.27
C THR A 286 -6.76 16.67 4.56
N VAL A 287 -7.84 16.52 5.35
CA VAL A 287 -7.93 17.09 6.69
C VAL A 287 -6.89 16.43 7.59
N GLY A 288 -5.99 17.24 8.14
CA GLY A 288 -4.95 16.81 9.08
C GLY A 288 -3.62 16.39 8.46
N PHE A 289 -3.58 16.03 7.17
CA PHE A 289 -2.34 15.61 6.48
C PHE A 289 -1.99 16.42 5.23
N SER A 290 -2.71 17.52 4.98
CA SER A 290 -2.29 18.49 3.97
C SER A 290 -0.99 19.16 4.38
N GLY A 291 0.03 19.05 3.53
CA GLY A 291 1.29 19.77 3.64
C GLY A 291 1.20 21.22 3.14
N GLY A 292 0.09 21.62 2.52
CA GLY A 292 -0.05 22.91 1.85
C GLY A 292 -0.40 22.76 0.38
N ASN A 293 -0.40 23.87 -0.35
CA ASN A 293 -0.79 23.93 -1.75
C ASN A 293 0.28 24.63 -2.59
N VAL A 294 0.59 24.07 -3.76
CA VAL A 294 1.66 24.56 -4.66
C VAL A 294 1.43 25.97 -5.20
N ARG A 295 0.19 26.50 -5.13
CA ARG A 295 -0.11 27.91 -5.47
C ARG A 295 0.36 28.89 -4.41
N ASN A 296 0.51 28.42 -3.17
CA ASN A 296 0.81 29.26 -2.02
C ASN A 296 2.28 29.16 -1.59
N MET A 297 2.91 28.00 -1.84
CA MET A 297 4.27 27.69 -1.44
C MET A 297 4.93 26.83 -2.51
N ASN A 298 6.23 27.04 -2.76
CA ASN A 298 6.96 26.15 -3.67
C ASN A 298 7.03 24.73 -3.08
N LEU A 299 7.11 23.74 -3.97
CA LEU A 299 7.01 22.33 -3.58
C LEU A 299 8.19 21.86 -2.71
N HIS A 300 9.38 22.45 -2.90
CA HIS A 300 10.55 22.18 -2.07
C HIS A 300 10.28 22.54 -0.61
N ASP A 301 9.71 23.72 -0.36
CA ASP A 301 9.43 24.18 0.99
C ASP A 301 8.29 23.39 1.64
N ILE A 302 7.27 23.03 0.87
CA ILE A 302 6.23 22.12 1.35
C ILE A 302 6.85 20.78 1.80
N TRP A 303 7.74 20.20 0.98
CA TRP A 303 8.36 18.91 1.27
C TRP A 303 9.29 18.94 2.49
N HIS A 304 10.07 20.01 2.66
CA HIS A 304 11.10 20.09 3.70
C HIS A 304 10.65 20.75 5.00
N TYR A 305 9.59 21.58 4.97
CA TYR A 305 9.22 22.42 6.11
C TYR A 305 7.78 22.27 6.59
N SER A 306 6.88 21.64 5.83
CA SER A 306 5.49 21.52 6.25
C SER A 306 5.23 20.45 7.32
N GLU A 307 4.51 20.84 8.38
CA GLU A 307 4.13 19.92 9.47
C GLU A 307 3.33 18.71 8.95
N GLY A 308 2.43 18.94 7.98
CA GLY A 308 1.60 17.89 7.37
C GLY A 308 2.41 16.83 6.61
N MET A 309 3.67 17.14 6.25
CA MET A 309 4.60 16.21 5.62
C MET A 309 5.45 15.45 6.64
N HIS A 310 5.75 16.05 7.80
CA HIS A 310 6.76 15.55 8.73
C HIS A 310 6.27 14.46 9.67
N PHE A 311 4.98 14.15 9.67
CA PHE A 311 4.40 13.27 10.68
C PHE A 311 5.09 11.91 10.80
N GLY A 312 5.48 11.30 9.68
CA GLY A 312 6.17 10.02 9.68
C GLY A 312 7.64 10.15 10.08
N ARG A 313 8.26 11.30 9.78
CA ARG A 313 9.65 11.62 10.10
C ARG A 313 9.88 11.78 11.60
N LEU A 314 8.90 12.37 12.28
CA LEU A 314 8.96 12.69 13.71
C LEU A 314 8.44 11.58 14.62
N ARG A 315 7.58 10.69 14.11
CA ARG A 315 6.91 9.68 14.94
C ARG A 315 7.91 8.82 15.72
N GLY A 316 7.73 8.77 17.03
CA GLY A 316 8.41 7.89 17.97
C GLY A 316 7.45 6.96 18.72
N VAL A 317 7.99 6.20 19.67
CA VAL A 317 7.20 5.27 20.50
C VAL A 317 6.19 6.03 21.37
N GLU A 318 6.49 7.26 21.79
CA GLU A 318 5.63 8.13 22.61
C GLU A 318 4.32 8.55 21.92
N ASP A 319 4.29 8.53 20.59
CA ASP A 319 3.10 8.86 19.81
C ASP A 319 2.14 7.66 19.67
N LEU A 320 2.61 6.45 20.00
CA LEU A 320 1.85 5.22 19.93
C LEU A 320 0.92 5.09 21.14
N TRP A 321 -0.17 4.36 20.96
CA TRP A 321 -1.18 4.16 22.00
C TRP A 321 -1.88 2.82 21.81
N GLY A 322 -2.69 2.42 22.79
CA GLY A 322 -3.32 1.10 22.80
C GLY A 322 -2.29 -0.04 22.66
N TYR A 323 -2.62 -1.06 21.88
CA TYR A 323 -1.77 -2.24 21.66
C TYR A 323 -0.38 -1.88 21.13
N CYS A 324 -0.30 -0.93 20.19
CA CYS A 324 0.96 -0.60 19.52
C CYS A 324 1.99 0.07 20.44
N ARG A 325 1.58 0.67 21.57
CA ARG A 325 2.50 1.34 22.51
C ARG A 325 3.42 0.35 23.22
N SER A 326 2.89 -0.79 23.65
CA SER A 326 3.64 -1.84 24.36
C SER A 326 4.04 -3.02 23.46
N CYS A 327 3.76 -2.94 22.16
CA CYS A 327 4.11 -3.98 21.19
C CYS A 327 5.64 -4.19 21.12
N TYR A 328 6.07 -5.44 20.97
CA TYR A 328 7.46 -5.83 20.79
C TYR A 328 8.18 -5.06 19.67
N TYR A 329 7.47 -4.69 18.59
CA TYR A 329 8.04 -3.98 17.43
C TYR A 329 7.80 -2.47 17.42
N ASN A 330 7.45 -1.85 18.56
CA ASN A 330 6.90 -0.49 18.58
C ASN A 330 7.83 0.59 17.96
N ASP A 331 9.13 0.50 18.19
CA ASP A 331 10.15 1.46 17.76
C ASP A 331 10.50 1.35 16.27
N VAL A 332 10.44 0.14 15.72
CA VAL A 332 10.65 -0.17 14.30
C VAL A 332 9.37 0.03 13.48
N CYS A 333 8.24 -0.54 13.92
CA CYS A 333 6.97 -0.52 13.18
C CYS A 333 6.29 0.85 13.20
N ARG A 334 6.30 1.51 14.37
CA ARG A 334 5.67 2.81 14.63
C ARG A 334 4.18 2.87 14.28
N GLY A 335 3.46 1.78 14.57
CA GLY A 335 2.00 1.72 14.51
C GLY A 335 1.42 1.40 13.14
N GLY A 336 2.19 0.80 12.23
CA GLY A 336 1.70 0.35 10.92
C GLY A 336 1.27 1.50 10.00
N CYS A 337 0.27 1.25 9.14
CA CYS A 337 -0.24 2.24 8.20
C CYS A 337 -0.95 3.39 8.94
N THR A 338 -0.39 4.59 8.76
CA THR A 338 -1.00 5.84 9.28
C THR A 338 -2.39 6.06 8.71
N TRP A 339 -2.58 5.82 7.41
CA TRP A 339 -3.88 5.99 6.76
C TRP A 339 -4.95 5.09 7.39
N THR A 340 -4.69 3.78 7.48
CA THR A 340 -5.65 2.83 8.02
C THR A 340 -6.03 3.13 9.48
N SER A 341 -5.04 3.36 10.34
CA SER A 341 -5.31 3.67 11.75
C SER A 341 -6.04 4.99 11.95
N HIS A 342 -5.63 6.05 11.25
CA HIS A 342 -6.28 7.36 11.35
C HIS A 342 -7.70 7.35 10.77
N SER A 343 -7.90 6.80 9.58
CA SER A 343 -9.23 6.77 8.95
C SER A 343 -10.25 5.95 9.75
N LEU A 344 -9.78 4.96 10.51
CA LEU A 344 -10.65 4.14 11.34
C LEU A 344 -10.90 4.77 12.72
N LEU A 345 -9.83 5.12 13.44
CA LEU A 345 -9.88 5.48 14.86
C LEU A 345 -9.75 6.99 15.14
N GLY A 346 -9.58 7.81 14.09
CA GLY A 346 -9.34 9.25 14.20
C GLY A 346 -7.93 9.64 14.64
N LYS A 347 -7.10 8.68 15.06
CA LYS A 347 -5.72 8.90 15.52
C LYS A 347 -4.77 7.82 14.99
N PRO A 348 -3.61 8.17 14.42
CA PRO A 348 -2.63 7.17 14.01
C PRO A 348 -1.92 6.54 15.22
N GLY A 349 -1.13 5.49 14.99
CA GLY A 349 -0.27 4.91 16.03
C GLY A 349 -0.89 3.75 16.83
N ASN A 350 -2.05 3.24 16.41
CA ASN A 350 -2.70 2.05 16.95
C ASN A 350 -3.47 1.30 15.85
N ASN A 351 -2.77 0.67 14.90
CA ASN A 351 -3.42 -0.01 13.77
C ASN A 351 -4.00 -1.37 14.18
N PRO A 352 -5.33 -1.59 14.09
CA PRO A 352 -5.92 -2.90 14.40
C PRO A 352 -5.72 -3.93 13.27
N TYR A 353 -5.50 -3.48 12.04
CA TYR A 353 -5.19 -4.38 10.93
C TYR A 353 -3.71 -4.78 10.95
N CYS A 354 -3.33 -5.56 11.95
CA CYS A 354 -1.98 -6.07 12.18
C CYS A 354 -2.01 -7.58 12.44
N HIS A 355 -1.33 -8.36 11.61
CA HIS A 355 -1.33 -9.82 11.74
C HIS A 355 -0.69 -10.28 13.05
N TYR A 356 0.43 -9.66 13.46
CA TYR A 356 1.05 -9.93 14.76
C TYR A 356 0.08 -9.71 15.93
N ARG A 357 -0.66 -8.59 15.91
CA ARG A 357 -1.68 -8.27 16.92
C ARG A 357 -2.81 -9.29 16.93
N ALA A 358 -3.31 -9.67 15.76
CA ALA A 358 -4.40 -10.65 15.64
C ALA A 358 -4.00 -12.01 16.23
N LEU A 359 -2.79 -12.49 15.93
CA LEU A 359 -2.24 -13.73 16.48
C LEU A 359 -2.04 -13.66 18.01
N ASP A 360 -1.56 -12.52 18.51
CA ASP A 360 -1.34 -12.33 19.95
C ASP A 360 -2.65 -12.29 20.74
N LEU A 361 -3.68 -11.64 20.21
CA LEU A 361 -5.02 -11.63 20.81
C LEU A 361 -5.67 -13.02 20.76
N GLU A 362 -5.53 -13.75 19.66
CA GLU A 362 -6.06 -15.13 19.53
C GLU A 362 -5.48 -16.05 20.61
N LYS A 363 -4.16 -15.97 20.88
CA LYS A 363 -3.51 -16.73 21.97
C LYS A 363 -4.10 -16.44 23.35
N GLN A 364 -4.69 -15.25 23.54
CA GLN A 364 -5.33 -14.82 24.78
C GLN A 364 -6.83 -15.14 24.81
N GLY A 365 -7.38 -15.78 23.77
CA GLY A 365 -8.81 -16.03 23.62
C GLY A 365 -9.62 -14.76 23.28
N LEU A 366 -8.96 -13.75 22.72
CA LEU A 366 -9.54 -12.44 22.40
C LEU A 366 -9.55 -12.19 20.89
N ARG A 367 -10.51 -11.39 20.43
CA ARG A 367 -10.54 -10.85 19.07
C ARG A 367 -10.95 -9.40 19.06
N GLU A 368 -10.65 -8.74 17.95
CA GLU A 368 -11.07 -7.37 17.70
C GLU A 368 -12.04 -7.28 16.54
N ARG A 369 -13.07 -6.45 16.72
CA ARG A 369 -13.99 -6.06 15.65
C ARG A 369 -14.17 -4.55 15.61
N ILE A 370 -14.41 -4.03 14.41
CA ILE A 370 -14.71 -2.62 14.18
C ILE A 370 -16.23 -2.40 14.13
N VAL A 371 -16.67 -1.28 14.67
CA VAL A 371 -18.10 -0.89 14.67
C VAL A 371 -18.22 0.57 14.29
N LYS A 372 -19.02 0.86 13.26
CA LYS A 372 -19.24 2.25 12.86
C LYS A 372 -19.93 3.03 13.97
N ILE A 373 -19.42 4.23 14.26
CA ILE A 373 -20.00 5.17 15.24
C ILE A 373 -20.47 6.45 14.54
N GLU A 374 -19.71 6.92 13.54
CA GLU A 374 -19.99 8.17 12.85
C GLU A 374 -19.78 8.03 11.33
N ASP A 375 -20.70 8.62 10.58
CA ASP A 375 -20.58 8.82 9.14
C ASP A 375 -19.44 9.76 8.76
N ALA A 376 -18.99 9.68 7.52
CA ALA A 376 -18.08 10.66 6.96
C ALA A 376 -18.88 11.84 6.38
N PRO A 377 -18.37 13.08 6.45
CA PRO A 377 -18.95 14.19 5.68
C PRO A 377 -18.89 13.90 4.17
N GLN A 378 -19.74 14.60 3.40
CA GLN A 378 -19.79 14.50 1.94
C GLN A 378 -18.64 15.30 1.29
N ALA A 379 -17.40 14.87 1.53
CA ALA A 379 -16.18 15.46 1.01
C ALA A 379 -15.18 14.39 0.55
N SER A 380 -14.30 14.76 -0.39
CA SER A 380 -13.22 13.88 -0.83
C SER A 380 -12.29 13.51 0.33
N PHE A 381 -11.87 12.24 0.39
CA PHE A 381 -11.03 11.69 1.45
C PHE A 381 -11.60 11.87 2.87
N ALA A 382 -12.90 12.10 2.99
CA ALA A 382 -13.57 12.20 4.27
C ALA A 382 -13.48 10.88 5.03
N VAL A 383 -13.26 10.97 6.34
CA VAL A 383 -13.17 9.82 7.24
C VAL A 383 -14.41 9.81 8.13
N GLY A 384 -14.93 8.61 8.40
CA GLY A 384 -15.89 8.39 9.47
C GLY A 384 -15.18 8.09 10.78
N ARG A 385 -15.92 7.59 11.77
CA ARG A 385 -15.32 7.03 12.99
C ARG A 385 -15.87 5.65 13.28
N PHE A 386 -14.96 4.75 13.67
CA PHE A 386 -15.25 3.39 14.07
C PHE A 386 -14.71 3.16 15.48
N ASP A 387 -15.46 2.40 16.26
CA ASP A 387 -15.01 1.86 17.52
C ASP A 387 -14.20 0.58 17.26
N LEU A 388 -13.22 0.34 18.10
CA LEU A 388 -12.51 -0.93 18.14
C LEU A 388 -12.87 -1.64 19.43
N ILE A 389 -13.64 -2.72 19.29
CA ILE A 389 -14.10 -3.54 20.41
C ILE A 389 -13.19 -4.76 20.50
N THR A 390 -12.60 -4.98 21.67
CA THR A 390 -11.96 -6.24 22.03
C THR A 390 -12.97 -7.09 22.79
N GLU A 391 -13.18 -8.32 22.36
CA GLU A 391 -14.15 -9.25 22.94
C GLU A 391 -13.57 -10.66 23.07
N ARG A 392 -14.15 -11.45 23.96
CA ARG A 392 -13.80 -12.88 24.10
C ARG A 392 -14.30 -13.66 22.90
N ILE A 393 -13.47 -14.57 22.37
CA ILE A 393 -13.81 -15.39 21.19
C ILE A 393 -14.96 -16.36 21.49
N ASP A 394 -14.97 -16.96 22.68
CA ASP A 394 -15.90 -18.02 23.08
C ASP A 394 -17.29 -17.48 23.47
N THR A 395 -17.35 -16.36 24.19
CA THR A 395 -18.60 -15.79 24.70
C THR A 395 -19.10 -14.56 23.93
N GLY A 396 -18.23 -13.90 23.17
CA GLY A 396 -18.53 -12.58 22.58
C GLY A 396 -18.62 -11.45 23.61
N GLU A 397 -18.23 -11.69 24.86
CA GLU A 397 -18.24 -10.68 25.93
C GLU A 397 -17.25 -9.56 25.59
N LYS A 398 -17.74 -8.32 25.58
CA LYS A 398 -16.91 -7.12 25.41
C LYS A 398 -15.96 -6.96 26.60
N VAL A 399 -14.65 -6.97 26.31
CA VAL A 399 -13.58 -6.75 27.28
C VAL A 399 -13.17 -5.28 27.33
N SER A 400 -13.06 -4.63 26.18
CA SER A 400 -12.69 -3.21 26.09
C SER A 400 -13.21 -2.54 24.81
N SER A 401 -13.24 -1.21 24.81
CA SER A 401 -13.55 -0.37 23.66
C SER A 401 -12.67 0.88 23.65
N VAL A 402 -12.19 1.26 22.46
CA VAL A 402 -11.43 2.50 22.27
C VAL A 402 -12.30 3.72 22.57
N SER A 403 -13.56 3.71 22.15
CA SER A 403 -14.48 4.83 22.35
C SER A 403 -14.83 5.04 23.83
N ASP A 404 -15.07 3.95 24.57
CA ASP A 404 -15.34 4.02 26.01
C ASP A 404 -14.12 4.55 26.80
N SER A 405 -12.91 4.33 26.29
CA SER A 405 -11.66 4.79 26.92
C SER A 405 -11.31 6.26 26.64
N GLY A 406 -12.08 6.95 25.80
CA GLY A 406 -11.81 8.35 25.42
C GLY A 406 -10.52 8.56 24.61
N GLN A 407 -9.92 7.49 24.08
CA GLN A 407 -8.62 7.54 23.38
C GLN A 407 -8.69 8.11 21.94
N VAL A 408 -9.88 8.45 21.46
CA VAL A 408 -10.08 9.11 20.16
C VAL A 408 -9.66 10.59 20.26
N ILE A 409 -8.56 10.95 19.60
CA ILE A 409 -8.05 12.34 19.58
C ILE A 409 -8.40 13.02 18.25
N LYS A 410 -8.50 14.36 18.25
CA LYS A 410 -8.78 15.22 17.09
C LYS A 410 -7.94 14.84 15.86
N LEU A 411 -8.61 14.85 14.70
CA LEU A 411 -8.13 14.63 13.32
C LEU A 411 -7.04 15.62 12.84
N ALA A 412 -6.41 16.36 13.74
CA ALA A 412 -5.41 17.36 13.43
C ALA A 412 -4.08 16.93 14.02
N TRP A 413 -3.12 16.64 13.15
CA TRP A 413 -1.74 16.56 13.56
C TRP A 413 -1.08 17.92 13.35
N ALA A 414 -0.69 18.57 14.44
CA ALA A 414 0.14 19.76 14.45
C ALA A 414 1.44 19.41 15.14
N ASN A 415 2.58 19.51 14.46
CA ASN A 415 3.86 19.09 15.03
C ASN A 415 4.39 20.03 16.13
N GLN A 416 3.53 20.89 16.68
CA GLN A 416 3.83 21.90 17.68
C GLN A 416 5.01 22.80 17.27
N GLY A 417 5.22 23.02 15.97
CA GLY A 417 6.34 23.78 15.43
C GLY A 417 7.70 23.06 15.44
N GLN A 418 7.73 21.75 15.66
CA GLN A 418 8.95 20.94 15.57
C GLN A 418 9.48 20.88 14.13
N LYS A 419 10.77 21.16 13.94
CA LYS A 419 11.39 21.03 12.62
C LYS A 419 11.48 19.55 12.21
N SER A 420 11.33 19.25 10.92
CA SER A 420 11.76 17.94 10.39
C SER A 420 13.19 17.65 10.82
N PRO A 421 13.54 16.39 11.15
CA PRO A 421 14.94 15.99 11.22
C PRO A 421 15.65 16.35 9.92
N ASP A 422 16.91 16.77 10.03
CA ASP A 422 17.74 17.12 8.87
C ASP A 422 18.18 15.84 8.11
N GLU A 423 18.23 14.70 8.79
CA GLU A 423 18.53 13.39 8.21
C GLU A 423 17.45 12.36 8.54
N GLY A 424 17.05 11.61 7.51
CA GLY A 424 16.19 10.45 7.64
C GLY A 424 16.87 9.23 8.24
N ARG A 425 16.04 8.26 8.64
CA ARG A 425 16.50 7.07 9.36
C ARG A 425 16.63 5.92 8.37
N ILE A 426 17.76 5.21 8.43
CA ILE A 426 17.86 3.89 7.82
C ILE A 426 17.07 2.92 8.70
N PRO A 427 16.16 2.11 8.12
CA PRO A 427 15.48 1.04 8.84
C PRO A 427 16.45 0.15 9.61
N VAL A 428 16.14 -0.13 10.88
CA VAL A 428 16.82 -1.18 11.63
C VAL A 428 16.55 -2.52 10.94
N GLN A 429 17.58 -3.34 10.78
CA GLN A 429 17.44 -4.70 10.26
C GLN A 429 17.11 -5.65 11.42
N LEU A 430 16.00 -6.36 11.29
CA LEU A 430 15.63 -7.46 12.18
C LEU A 430 16.12 -8.80 11.60
N ALA A 431 16.33 -9.78 12.47
CA ALA A 431 16.61 -11.15 12.07
C ALA A 431 15.32 -11.95 11.96
N LEU A 432 15.30 -13.01 11.16
CA LEU A 432 14.16 -13.92 11.05
C LEU A 432 14.40 -15.14 11.94
N CYS A 433 13.50 -15.41 12.90
CA CYS A 433 13.57 -16.66 13.66
C CYS A 433 13.17 -17.83 12.76
N ARG A 434 14.06 -18.79 12.52
CA ARG A 434 13.75 -19.96 11.67
C ARG A 434 12.76 -20.95 12.29
N GLY A 435 12.52 -20.87 13.60
CA GLY A 435 11.53 -21.71 14.28
C GLY A 435 10.08 -21.29 14.01
N CYS A 436 9.80 -20.00 13.85
CA CYS A 436 8.43 -19.49 13.64
C CYS A 436 8.26 -18.51 12.48
N LEU A 437 9.34 -18.16 11.79
CA LEU A 437 9.39 -17.20 10.67
C LEU A 437 8.88 -15.80 11.03
N GLN A 438 8.95 -15.43 12.31
CA GLN A 438 8.71 -14.06 12.77
C GLN A 438 10.03 -13.32 12.95
N TYR A 439 9.96 -12.00 12.77
CA TYR A 439 11.12 -11.14 12.98
C TYR A 439 11.46 -11.02 14.48
N ILE A 440 12.74 -10.91 14.79
CA ILE A 440 13.28 -10.76 16.14
C ILE A 440 14.42 -9.73 16.11
N TYR A 441 14.69 -9.08 17.24
CA TYR A 441 15.88 -8.23 17.31
C TYR A 441 17.15 -9.09 17.24
N PRO A 442 18.23 -8.60 16.58
CA PRO A 442 19.46 -9.39 16.43
C PRO A 442 20.15 -9.80 17.74
N HIS A 443 19.80 -9.17 18.86
CA HIS A 443 20.37 -9.48 20.18
C HIS A 443 19.64 -10.62 20.92
N GLU A 444 18.54 -11.13 20.37
CA GLU A 444 17.76 -12.20 20.99
C GLU A 444 18.48 -13.55 20.89
N SER A 445 18.71 -14.20 22.03
CA SER A 445 19.21 -15.59 22.07
C SER A 445 18.08 -16.62 22.09
N THR A 446 16.93 -16.26 22.67
CA THR A 446 15.71 -17.05 22.71
C THR A 446 14.59 -16.28 22.01
N CYS A 447 13.91 -16.91 21.06
CA CYS A 447 12.85 -16.24 20.32
C CYS A 447 11.67 -15.89 21.25
N PRO A 448 11.25 -14.62 21.36
CA PRO A 448 10.14 -14.22 22.23
C PRO A 448 8.80 -14.79 21.78
N HIS A 449 8.69 -15.20 20.51
CA HIS A 449 7.44 -15.65 19.91
C HIS A 449 7.18 -17.15 20.04
N CYS A 450 8.23 -17.98 19.91
CA CYS A 450 8.13 -19.45 19.92
C CYS A 450 9.05 -20.13 20.93
N GLN A 451 9.84 -19.37 21.70
CA GLN A 451 10.76 -19.87 22.73
C GLN A 451 11.90 -20.77 22.21
N ALA A 452 12.09 -20.85 20.89
CA ALA A 452 13.22 -21.57 20.31
C ALA A 452 14.55 -20.85 20.60
N ASP A 453 15.62 -21.63 20.81
CA ASP A 453 16.99 -21.13 20.75
C ASP A 453 17.27 -20.65 19.31
N VAL A 454 17.62 -19.37 19.16
CA VAL A 454 17.74 -18.72 17.86
C VAL A 454 18.89 -19.30 17.04
N ALA A 455 20.03 -19.59 17.69
CA ALA A 455 21.21 -20.12 17.02
C ALA A 455 20.98 -21.58 16.58
N ALA A 456 20.36 -22.39 17.44
CA ALA A 456 20.02 -23.76 17.12
C ALA A 456 19.03 -23.86 15.96
N ALA A 457 17.97 -23.03 15.97
CA ALA A 457 16.99 -22.99 14.90
C ALA A 457 17.59 -22.57 13.54
N GLU A 458 18.50 -21.60 13.54
CA GLU A 458 19.21 -21.20 12.31
C GLU A 458 20.15 -22.31 11.80
N ALA A 459 20.89 -22.98 12.69
CA ALA A 459 21.76 -24.10 12.32
C ALA A 459 20.97 -25.27 11.70
N GLU A 460 19.81 -25.61 12.28
CA GLU A 460 18.91 -26.63 11.72
C GLU A 460 18.38 -26.22 10.34
N HIS A 461 17.98 -24.96 10.16
CA HIS A 461 17.53 -24.45 8.87
C HIS A 461 18.63 -24.54 7.80
N GLN A 462 19.87 -24.17 8.12
CA GLN A 462 21.00 -24.27 7.20
C GLN A 462 21.32 -25.72 6.82
N ALA A 463 21.26 -26.64 7.79
CA ALA A 463 21.41 -28.07 7.53
C ALA A 463 20.32 -28.59 6.59
N ASN A 464 19.06 -28.19 6.82
CA ASN A 464 17.93 -28.56 5.97
C ASN A 464 18.05 -28.01 4.54
N ARG A 465 18.44 -26.74 4.36
CA ARG A 465 18.71 -26.17 3.03
C ARG A 465 19.83 -26.90 2.30
N THR A 466 20.92 -27.22 3.01
CA THR A 466 22.05 -27.97 2.44
C THR A 466 21.60 -29.35 1.96
N ARG A 467 20.79 -30.05 2.76
CA ARG A 467 20.19 -31.34 2.40
C ARG A 467 19.26 -31.23 1.19
N GLN A 468 18.41 -30.22 1.14
CA GLN A 468 17.53 -29.97 -0.01
C GLN A 468 18.33 -29.71 -1.29
N GLN A 469 19.36 -28.86 -1.22
CA GLN A 469 20.23 -28.59 -2.37
C GLN A 469 20.95 -29.85 -2.85
N ALA A 470 21.41 -30.72 -1.96
CA ALA A 470 22.03 -31.99 -2.33
C ALA A 470 21.04 -32.94 -3.03
N ILE A 471 19.79 -33.00 -2.57
CA ILE A 471 18.71 -33.76 -3.21
C ILE A 471 18.43 -33.20 -4.61
N MET A 472 18.28 -31.88 -4.73
CA MET A 472 18.04 -31.23 -6.02
C MET A 472 19.18 -31.50 -7.00
N ASN A 473 20.44 -31.33 -6.58
CA ASN A 473 21.61 -31.63 -7.41
C ASN A 473 21.63 -33.09 -7.89
N THR A 474 21.24 -34.03 -7.01
CA THR A 474 21.15 -35.46 -7.36
C THR A 474 20.06 -35.71 -8.39
N LEU A 475 18.86 -35.13 -8.21
CA LEU A 475 17.76 -35.25 -9.15
C LEU A 475 18.10 -34.64 -10.51
N THR A 476 18.69 -33.45 -10.53
CA THR A 476 19.20 -32.77 -11.74
C THR A 476 20.20 -33.67 -12.48
N GLY A 477 21.14 -34.29 -11.77
CA GLY A 477 22.11 -35.22 -12.35
C GLY A 477 21.47 -36.50 -12.91
N LEU A 478 20.50 -37.09 -12.21
CA LEU A 478 19.79 -38.30 -12.64
C LEU A 478 18.86 -38.06 -13.84
N LEU A 479 18.19 -36.91 -13.87
CA LEU A 479 17.22 -36.55 -14.91
C LEU A 479 17.86 -35.90 -16.14
N GLY A 480 19.14 -35.53 -16.07
CA GLY A 480 19.83 -34.82 -17.15
C GLY A 480 19.25 -33.44 -17.46
N ILE A 481 18.45 -32.89 -16.53
CA ILE A 481 17.81 -31.57 -16.65
C ILE A 481 18.84 -30.54 -16.19
N ALA A 482 19.03 -29.43 -16.91
CA ALA A 482 19.93 -28.38 -16.45
C ALA A 482 19.42 -27.78 -15.12
N PRO A 483 20.30 -27.41 -14.17
CA PRO A 483 19.91 -26.86 -12.85
C PRO A 483 18.95 -25.67 -12.93
N SER A 484 18.96 -24.93 -14.03
CA SER A 484 18.12 -23.75 -14.29
C SER A 484 16.65 -24.05 -14.57
N THR A 485 16.23 -25.32 -14.59
CA THR A 485 14.86 -25.74 -14.99
C THR A 485 13.99 -26.20 -13.80
N LEU A 486 14.54 -26.19 -12.57
CA LEU A 486 13.93 -26.81 -11.38
C LEU A 486 13.94 -25.88 -10.13
N MET A 487 14.27 -24.60 -10.30
CA MET A 487 14.24 -23.60 -9.22
C MET A 487 13.03 -22.68 -9.34
#